data_AF-A0A3C0AFG9-F1
#
_entry.id   AF-A0A3C0AFG9-F1
#
_cell.length_a   1.000
_cell.length_b   1.000
_cell.length_c   1.000
_cell.angle_alpha   90.00
_cell.angle_beta   90.00
_cell.angle_gamma   90.00
#
_symmetry.space_group_name_H-M   'P 1'
#
loop_
_entity.id
_entity.type
_entity.pdbx_description
1 polymer ?
#
loop_
_entity_poly.entity_id
_entity_poly.type
_entity_poly.pdbx_seq_one_letter_code
_entity_poly.pdbx_strand_id
1 'polypeptide(L)'
;MDPQLTTIQPGGGIIINLEMLWGRWRRFWLKTFRRGYVQKMQSKRKGDFNPCPHEVLDPRDLKYHENQGGYYWDPADDPFAYRSRLPFAREGLAELIVLSTLFFGGAALTTGLLLVTGAAGYIANFGWLLTLTLLLLGLEIVWFFRNPNRKIPTEPGVVVSPADGTLDTIEEIEHHEYIGGPAIEIGIFLSIFNVHINRTP
;
A
#
# COMPACT_ATOMS: atom_id res chain seq x y z
N MET A 1 -5.45 16.07 12.90
CA MET A 1 -4.71 15.71 11.67
C MET A 1 -4.66 16.94 10.79
N ASP A 2 -3.56 17.12 10.06
CA ASP A 2 -3.45 18.18 9.05
C ASP A 2 -4.61 18.04 8.04
N PRO A 3 -5.49 19.06 7.89
CA PRO A 3 -6.60 19.02 6.93
C PRO A 3 -6.15 18.90 5.47
N GLN A 4 -4.86 19.09 5.17
CA GLN A 4 -4.29 18.87 3.84
C GLN A 4 -4.06 17.38 3.53
N LEU A 5 -3.90 16.53 4.55
CA LEU A 5 -3.70 15.09 4.40
C LEU A 5 -5.03 14.39 4.11
N THR A 6 -5.51 14.51 2.88
CA THR A 6 -6.78 13.93 2.42
C THR A 6 -6.68 12.47 1.98
N THR A 7 -5.45 11.94 1.84
CA THR A 7 -5.15 10.58 1.39
C THR A 7 -3.93 10.02 2.12
N ILE A 8 -3.89 8.71 2.36
CA ILE A 8 -2.73 8.00 2.92
C ILE A 8 -1.61 7.75 1.89
N GLN A 9 -1.88 7.96 0.59
CA GLN A 9 -0.89 7.80 -0.48
C GLN A 9 -0.79 9.09 -1.32
N PRO A 10 -0.17 10.16 -0.78
CA PRO A 10 -0.11 11.47 -1.43
C PRO A 10 0.85 11.53 -2.63
N GLY A 11 1.78 10.58 -2.74
CA GLY A 11 2.84 10.58 -3.77
C GLY A 11 2.33 10.38 -5.22
N GLY A 12 1.07 9.99 -5.41
CA GLY A 12 0.50 9.79 -6.74
C GLY A 12 1.23 8.72 -7.55
N GLY A 13 1.26 8.88 -8.87
CA GLY A 13 1.96 7.98 -9.79
C GLY A 13 1.05 7.30 -10.79
N ILE A 14 1.65 6.72 -11.83
CA ILE A 14 0.92 6.11 -12.95
C ILE A 14 0.03 4.96 -12.47
N ILE A 15 0.53 4.12 -11.56
CA ILE A 15 -0.19 2.94 -11.08
C ILE A 15 -1.42 3.34 -10.24
N ILE A 16 -1.27 4.28 -9.31
CA ILE A 16 -2.42 4.83 -8.56
C ILE A 16 -3.45 5.43 -9.50
N ASN A 17 -3.02 6.22 -10.49
CA ASN A 17 -3.95 6.84 -11.45
C ASN A 17 -4.74 5.78 -12.23
N LEU A 18 -4.08 4.69 -12.64
CA LEU A 18 -4.74 3.55 -13.27
C LEU A 18 -5.72 2.86 -12.30
N GLU A 19 -5.35 2.69 -11.03
CA GLU A 19 -6.24 2.10 -10.03
C GLU A 19 -7.46 2.99 -9.75
N MET A 20 -7.29 4.31 -9.71
CA MET A 20 -8.39 5.27 -9.56
C MET A 20 -9.31 5.28 -10.78
N LEU A 21 -8.75 5.19 -11.98
CA LEU A 21 -9.52 5.04 -13.22
C LEU A 21 -10.31 3.72 -13.23
N TRP A 22 -9.67 2.63 -12.82
CA TRP A 22 -10.33 1.34 -12.63
C TRP A 22 -11.46 1.43 -11.60
N GLY A 23 -11.26 2.16 -10.51
CA GLY A 23 -12.28 2.44 -9.50
C GLY A 23 -13.53 3.10 -10.11
N ARG A 24 -13.36 4.05 -11.04
CA ARG A 24 -14.49 4.69 -11.76
C ARG A 24 -15.27 3.67 -12.58
N TRP A 25 -14.57 2.84 -13.36
CA TRP A 25 -15.18 1.78 -14.16
C TRP A 25 -15.88 0.73 -13.29
N ARG A 26 -15.24 0.29 -12.21
CA ARG A 26 -15.79 -0.66 -11.24
C ARG A 26 -17.10 -0.13 -10.65
N ARG A 27 -17.12 1.13 -10.19
CA ARG A 27 -18.33 1.73 -9.62
C ARG A 27 -19.46 1.80 -10.64
N PHE A 28 -19.17 2.24 -11.86
CA PHE A 28 -20.14 2.23 -12.95
C PHE A 28 -20.72 0.82 -13.17
N TRP A 29 -19.85 -0.18 -13.30
CA TRP A 29 -20.26 -1.56 -13.54
C TRP A 29 -21.12 -2.12 -12.38
N LEU A 30 -20.74 -1.87 -11.12
CA LEU A 30 -21.51 -2.31 -9.96
C LEU A 30 -22.91 -1.70 -9.91
N LYS A 31 -23.04 -0.40 -10.19
CA LYS A 31 -24.33 0.29 -10.22
C LYS A 31 -25.22 -0.19 -11.37
N THR A 32 -24.62 -0.57 -12.50
CA THR A 32 -25.36 -1.05 -13.67
C THR A 32 -25.79 -2.51 -13.52
N PHE A 33 -24.87 -3.40 -13.15
CA PHE A 33 -25.07 -4.84 -13.24
C PHE A 33 -25.19 -5.55 -11.88
N ARG A 34 -24.87 -4.90 -10.77
CA ARG A 34 -24.85 -5.52 -9.42
C ARG A 34 -25.59 -4.67 -8.38
N ARG A 35 -26.74 -4.12 -8.74
CA ARG A 35 -27.56 -3.25 -7.87
C ARG A 35 -27.87 -3.85 -6.50
N GLY A 36 -28.26 -5.13 -6.45
CA GLY A 36 -28.55 -5.79 -5.17
C GLY A 36 -27.34 -5.90 -4.24
N TYR A 37 -26.14 -6.05 -4.79
CA TYR A 37 -24.90 -5.98 -4.01
C TYR A 37 -24.67 -4.58 -3.47
N VAL A 38 -24.82 -3.54 -4.31
CA VAL A 38 -24.64 -2.14 -3.88
C VAL A 38 -25.63 -1.77 -2.77
N GLN A 39 -26.90 -2.15 -2.90
CA GLN A 39 -27.92 -1.94 -1.87
C GLN A 39 -27.57 -2.63 -0.55
N LYS A 40 -27.11 -3.89 -0.62
CA LYS A 40 -26.65 -4.63 0.56
C LYS A 40 -25.46 -3.96 1.25
N MET A 41 -24.51 -3.42 0.48
CA MET A 41 -23.37 -2.71 1.06
C MET A 41 -23.81 -1.38 1.68
N GLN A 42 -24.71 -0.64 1.02
CA GLN A 42 -25.27 0.59 1.56
C GLN A 42 -26.05 0.37 2.86
N SER A 43 -26.85 -0.69 2.98
CA SER A 43 -27.63 -0.97 4.19
C SER A 43 -26.76 -1.34 5.40
N LYS A 44 -25.54 -1.83 5.15
CA LYS A 44 -24.56 -2.22 6.18
C LYS A 44 -23.53 -1.11 6.47
N ARG A 45 -23.53 -0.05 5.67
CA ARG A 45 -22.58 1.05 5.81
C ARG A 45 -22.90 1.83 7.08
N LYS A 46 -21.88 2.10 7.87
CA LYS A 46 -21.93 2.96 9.05
C LYS A 46 -21.17 4.25 8.79
N GLY A 47 -21.24 5.19 9.73
CA GLY A 47 -20.69 6.53 9.59
C GLY A 47 -21.68 7.52 8.99
N ASP A 48 -21.35 8.79 9.15
CA ASP A 48 -22.22 9.95 8.92
C ASP A 48 -21.89 10.72 7.64
N PHE A 49 -20.63 10.67 7.17
CA PHE A 49 -20.21 11.37 5.96
C PHE A 49 -19.32 10.55 5.03
N ASN A 50 -19.25 10.98 3.76
CA ASN A 50 -18.36 10.40 2.76
C ASN A 50 -16.96 11.05 2.85
N PRO A 51 -15.89 10.30 3.18
CA PRO A 51 -14.54 10.85 3.24
C PRO A 51 -13.86 11.01 1.87
N CYS A 52 -14.41 10.40 0.82
CA CYS A 52 -13.75 10.32 -0.48
C CYS A 52 -14.26 11.40 -1.45
N PRO A 53 -13.42 11.83 -2.42
CA PRO A 53 -13.86 12.70 -3.52
C PRO A 53 -14.78 11.97 -4.52
N HIS A 54 -14.95 10.66 -4.38
CA HIS A 54 -15.84 9.82 -5.18
C HIS A 54 -16.92 9.16 -4.32
N GLU A 55 -17.98 8.70 -4.97
CA GLU A 55 -19.02 7.90 -4.33
C GLU A 55 -18.45 6.59 -3.76
N VAL A 56 -18.72 6.33 -2.48
CA VAL A 56 -18.29 5.11 -1.79
C VAL A 56 -19.40 4.08 -1.84
N LEU A 57 -19.22 3.04 -2.66
CA LEU A 57 -20.18 1.95 -2.84
C LEU A 57 -19.92 0.78 -1.90
N ASP A 58 -18.64 0.50 -1.61
CA ASP A 58 -18.20 -0.57 -0.73
C ASP A 58 -16.81 -0.28 -0.13
N PRO A 59 -16.30 -1.09 0.83
CA PRO A 59 -15.04 -0.87 1.53
C PRO A 59 -13.82 -0.64 0.62
N ARG A 60 -13.84 -1.11 -0.62
CA ARG A 60 -12.70 -0.94 -1.54
C ARG A 60 -12.57 0.48 -2.07
N ASP A 61 -13.62 1.30 -1.99
CA ASP A 61 -13.54 2.72 -2.37
C ASP A 61 -12.83 3.55 -1.29
N LEU A 62 -12.69 3.02 -0.07
CA LEU A 62 -12.03 3.68 1.05
C LEU A 62 -10.51 3.46 1.09
N LYS A 63 -9.95 2.56 0.26
CA LYS A 63 -8.54 2.11 0.28
C LYS A 63 -7.53 3.21 0.61
N TYR A 64 -7.66 4.41 0.02
CA TYR A 64 -6.72 5.52 0.20
C TYR A 64 -7.15 6.61 1.19
N HIS A 65 -8.36 6.51 1.73
CA HIS A 65 -8.99 7.55 2.56
C HIS A 65 -9.43 7.01 3.93
N GLU A 66 -8.97 5.82 4.35
CA GLU A 66 -9.36 5.21 5.64
C GLU A 66 -8.95 6.09 6.84
N ASN A 67 -7.93 6.94 6.68
CA ASN A 67 -7.48 7.87 7.72
C ASN A 67 -8.43 9.07 7.93
N GLN A 68 -9.40 9.31 7.04
CA GLN A 68 -10.31 10.46 7.12
C GLN A 68 -11.55 10.20 7.99
N GLY A 69 -11.76 8.97 8.47
CA GLY A 69 -12.99 8.58 9.15
C GLY A 69 -14.20 8.54 8.20
N GLY A 70 -15.39 8.87 8.71
CA GLY A 70 -16.63 8.85 7.93
C GLY A 70 -17.16 7.43 7.72
N TYR A 71 -17.44 7.06 6.47
CA TYR A 71 -18.03 5.75 6.16
C TYR A 71 -17.11 4.57 6.49
N TYR A 72 -17.68 3.53 7.08
CA TYR A 72 -16.99 2.26 7.36
C TYR A 72 -17.97 1.07 7.38
N TRP A 73 -17.42 -0.13 7.46
CA TRP A 73 -18.17 -1.39 7.62
C TRP A 73 -17.54 -2.20 8.75
N ASP A 74 -18.36 -2.93 9.51
CA ASP A 74 -17.85 -3.87 10.50
C ASP A 74 -17.08 -5.00 9.79
N PRO A 75 -16.05 -5.62 10.42
CA PRO A 75 -15.29 -6.70 9.81
C PRO A 75 -16.13 -7.91 9.36
N ALA A 76 -17.27 -8.17 10.00
CA ALA A 76 -18.20 -9.23 9.62
C ALA A 76 -19.01 -8.92 8.35
N ASP A 77 -19.13 -7.62 8.03
CA ASP A 77 -19.92 -7.10 6.91
C ASP A 77 -19.07 -6.70 5.70
N ASP A 78 -17.76 -6.53 5.88
CA ASP A 78 -16.79 -6.26 4.82
C ASP A 78 -16.33 -7.56 4.13
N PRO A 79 -16.74 -7.84 2.87
CA PRO A 79 -16.31 -9.03 2.13
C PRO A 79 -14.81 -9.03 1.81
N PHE A 80 -14.14 -7.90 1.97
CA PHE A 80 -12.74 -7.67 1.64
C PHE A 80 -11.86 -7.52 2.88
N ALA A 81 -12.39 -7.75 4.09
CA ALA A 81 -11.65 -7.70 5.34
C ALA A 81 -10.44 -8.67 5.36
N TYR A 82 -10.44 -9.71 4.54
CA TYR A 82 -9.30 -10.62 4.40
C TYR A 82 -8.05 -9.93 3.82
N ARG A 83 -8.21 -8.83 3.06
CA ARG A 83 -7.10 -8.14 2.40
C ARG A 83 -6.12 -7.52 3.37
N SER A 84 -6.58 -7.10 4.55
CA SER A 84 -5.70 -6.58 5.61
C SER A 84 -4.88 -7.66 6.31
N ARG A 85 -5.20 -8.95 6.09
CA ARG A 85 -4.44 -10.08 6.64
C ARG A 85 -3.30 -10.54 5.73
N LEU A 86 -3.24 -10.00 4.50
CA LEU A 86 -2.14 -10.31 3.59
C LEU A 86 -0.85 -9.67 4.15
N PRO A 87 0.30 -10.36 4.07
CA PRO A 87 1.56 -9.87 4.62
C PRO A 87 2.22 -8.82 3.71
N PHE A 88 1.43 -7.98 3.05
CA PHE A 88 1.87 -6.96 2.10
C PHE A 88 1.13 -5.64 2.36
N ALA A 89 1.75 -4.52 1.97
CA ALA A 89 1.13 -3.21 1.99
C ALA A 89 -0.12 -3.24 1.11
N ARG A 90 -1.30 -2.98 1.70
CA ARG A 90 -2.57 -3.03 0.97
C ARG A 90 -2.65 -1.90 -0.05
N GLU A 91 -2.11 -0.76 0.33
CA GLU A 91 -2.09 0.50 -0.41
C GLU A 91 -1.23 0.35 -1.66
N GLY A 92 -0.06 -0.27 -1.51
CA GLY A 92 0.89 -0.58 -2.58
C GLY A 92 0.67 -1.91 -3.31
N LEU A 93 -0.45 -2.60 -3.10
CA LEU A 93 -0.66 -3.94 -3.67
C LEU A 93 -0.71 -3.94 -5.20
N ALA A 94 -1.22 -2.87 -5.82
CA ALA A 94 -1.26 -2.75 -7.27
C ALA A 94 0.16 -2.57 -7.84
N GLU A 95 0.96 -1.73 -7.20
CA GLU A 95 2.38 -1.50 -7.51
C GLU A 95 3.16 -2.79 -7.38
N LEU A 96 2.98 -3.53 -6.27
CA LEU A 96 3.57 -4.84 -6.06
C LEU A 96 3.24 -5.78 -7.23
N ILE A 97 1.96 -5.93 -7.60
CA ILE A 97 1.56 -6.83 -8.69
C ILE A 97 2.19 -6.42 -10.03
N VAL A 98 2.11 -5.15 -10.39
CA VAL A 98 2.61 -4.64 -11.68
C VAL A 98 4.12 -4.82 -11.76
N LEU A 99 4.85 -4.40 -10.73
CA LEU A 99 6.30 -4.48 -10.70
C LEU A 99 6.77 -5.92 -10.62
N SER A 100 6.21 -6.76 -9.75
CA SER A 100 6.54 -8.19 -9.71
C SER A 100 6.27 -8.89 -11.03
N THR A 101 5.16 -8.57 -11.71
CA THR A 101 4.87 -9.12 -13.04
C THR A 101 5.90 -8.68 -14.08
N LEU A 102 6.32 -7.42 -14.04
CA LEU A 102 7.36 -6.89 -14.93
C LEU A 102 8.70 -7.62 -14.75
N PHE A 103 9.16 -7.76 -13.50
CA PHE A 103 10.47 -8.33 -13.20
C PHE A 103 10.51 -9.86 -13.32
N PHE A 104 9.57 -10.57 -12.69
CA PHE A 104 9.49 -12.03 -12.83
C PHE A 104 9.06 -12.47 -14.23
N GLY A 105 8.13 -11.74 -14.86
CA GLY A 105 7.76 -11.98 -16.24
C GLY A 105 8.92 -11.72 -17.20
N GLY A 106 9.68 -10.65 -17.00
CA GLY A 106 10.91 -10.38 -17.73
C GLY A 106 11.92 -11.52 -17.59
N ALA A 107 12.19 -11.99 -16.37
CA ALA A 107 13.08 -13.11 -16.11
C ALA A 107 12.61 -14.42 -16.77
N ALA A 108 11.30 -14.69 -16.75
CA ALA A 108 10.72 -15.87 -17.40
C ALA A 108 10.85 -15.78 -18.93
N LEU A 109 10.62 -14.60 -19.51
CA LEU A 109 10.77 -14.35 -20.95
C LEU A 109 12.22 -14.49 -21.39
N THR A 110 13.18 -13.91 -20.67
CA THR A 110 14.61 -14.04 -20.99
C THR A 110 15.06 -15.50 -20.89
N THR A 111 14.64 -16.21 -19.84
CA THR A 111 14.90 -17.65 -19.68
C THR A 111 14.34 -18.45 -20.85
N GLY A 112 13.07 -18.23 -21.20
CA GLY A 112 12.42 -18.91 -22.32
C GLY A 112 13.14 -18.66 -23.65
N LEU A 113 13.54 -17.41 -23.90
CA LEU A 113 14.27 -17.05 -25.11
C LEU A 113 15.65 -17.74 -25.19
N LEU A 114 16.39 -17.77 -24.08
CA LEU A 114 17.70 -18.44 -24.02
C LEU A 114 17.58 -19.94 -24.31
N LEU A 115 16.57 -20.59 -23.73
CA LEU A 115 16.34 -22.03 -23.90
C LEU A 115 15.89 -22.36 -25.32
N VAL A 116 14.96 -21.59 -25.90
CA VAL A 116 14.42 -21.83 -27.25
C VAL A 116 15.46 -21.58 -28.33
N THR A 117 16.29 -20.54 -28.17
CA THR A 117 17.31 -20.20 -29.17
C THR A 117 18.58 -21.04 -29.08
N GLY A 118 18.77 -21.77 -27.97
CA GLY A 118 20.01 -22.49 -27.71
C GLY A 118 21.21 -21.55 -27.61
N ALA A 119 21.00 -20.33 -27.10
CA ALA A 119 22.04 -19.31 -27.01
C ALA A 119 23.27 -19.85 -26.26
N ALA A 120 24.46 -19.50 -26.75
CA ALA A 120 25.73 -19.97 -26.22
C ALA A 120 26.76 -18.84 -26.10
N GLY A 121 27.87 -19.11 -25.42
CA GLY A 121 28.97 -18.17 -25.24
C GLY A 121 28.54 -16.90 -24.51
N TYR A 122 29.06 -15.75 -24.95
CA TYR A 122 28.80 -14.46 -24.28
C TYR A 122 27.32 -14.09 -24.26
N ILE A 123 26.55 -14.41 -25.30
CA ILE A 123 25.11 -14.11 -25.36
C ILE A 123 24.37 -14.85 -24.24
N ALA A 124 24.69 -16.13 -24.02
CA ALA A 124 24.13 -16.90 -22.92
C ALA A 124 24.54 -16.31 -21.57
N ASN A 125 25.81 -15.97 -21.39
CA ASN A 125 26.32 -15.40 -20.13
C ASN A 125 25.60 -14.10 -19.77
N PHE A 126 25.46 -13.16 -20.72
CA PHE A 126 24.73 -11.91 -20.51
C PHE A 126 23.24 -12.14 -20.28
N GLY A 127 22.62 -13.06 -21.01
CA GLY A 127 21.21 -13.38 -20.81
C GLY A 127 20.92 -14.00 -19.45
N TRP A 128 21.77 -14.91 -18.97
CA TRP A 128 21.63 -15.50 -17.63
C TRP A 128 21.91 -14.48 -16.54
N LEU A 129 22.89 -13.58 -16.72
CA LEU A 129 23.13 -12.47 -15.80
C LEU A 129 21.91 -11.53 -15.73
N LEU A 130 21.35 -11.15 -16.88
CA LEU A 130 20.13 -10.33 -16.93
C LEU A 130 18.95 -11.03 -16.23
N THR A 131 18.77 -12.32 -16.49
CA THR A 131 17.74 -13.14 -15.83
C THR A 131 17.91 -13.12 -14.31
N LEU A 132 19.13 -13.36 -13.82
CA LEU A 132 19.43 -13.31 -12.40
C LEU A 132 19.14 -11.93 -11.79
N THR A 133 19.57 -10.85 -12.45
CA THR A 133 19.31 -9.48 -12.00
C THR A 133 17.81 -9.20 -11.93
N LEU A 134 17.03 -9.59 -12.94
CA LEU A 134 15.58 -9.42 -12.94
C LEU A 134 14.91 -10.21 -11.81
N LEU A 135 15.36 -11.44 -11.54
CA LEU A 135 14.88 -12.24 -10.41
C LEU A 135 15.18 -11.58 -9.07
N LEU A 136 16.42 -11.11 -8.87
CA LEU A 136 16.82 -10.46 -7.62
C LEU A 136 16.04 -9.16 -7.38
N LEU A 137 15.85 -8.35 -8.42
CA LEU A 137 15.02 -7.13 -8.33
C LEU A 137 13.55 -7.47 -8.06
N GLY A 138 13.01 -8.51 -8.69
CA GLY A 138 11.65 -8.99 -8.41
C GLY A 138 11.47 -9.42 -6.96
N LEU A 139 12.45 -10.14 -6.40
CA LEU A 139 12.46 -10.54 -4.99
C LEU A 139 12.55 -9.33 -4.06
N GLU A 140 13.43 -8.36 -4.37
CA GLU A 140 13.56 -7.13 -3.60
C GLU A 140 12.25 -6.35 -3.58
N ILE A 141 11.53 -6.25 -4.71
CA ILE A 141 10.21 -5.60 -4.77
C ILE A 141 9.22 -6.30 -3.84
N VAL A 142 9.11 -7.62 -3.92
CA VAL A 142 8.20 -8.38 -3.04
C VAL A 142 8.54 -8.13 -1.57
N TRP A 143 9.84 -8.09 -1.28
CA TRP A 143 10.34 -7.89 0.07
C TRP A 143 10.16 -6.45 0.57
N PHE A 144 10.27 -5.44 -0.30
CA PHE A 144 10.02 -4.03 0.00
C PHE A 144 8.57 -3.77 0.41
N PHE A 145 7.61 -4.36 -0.32
CA PHE A 145 6.18 -4.20 -0.04
C PHE A 145 5.66 -5.09 1.10
N ARG A 146 6.53 -5.83 1.81
CA ARG A 146 6.12 -6.70 2.90
C ARG A 146 5.49 -5.91 4.06
N ASN A 147 4.50 -6.50 4.71
CA ASN A 147 3.82 -5.97 5.87
C ASN A 147 3.51 -7.11 6.86
N PRO A 148 4.51 -7.56 7.64
CA PRO A 148 4.29 -8.62 8.61
C PRO A 148 3.33 -8.18 9.72
N ASN A 149 2.52 -9.12 10.21
CA ASN A 149 1.67 -8.88 11.38
C ASN A 149 2.53 -8.55 12.61
N ARG A 150 2.11 -7.55 13.37
CA ARG A 150 2.80 -7.08 14.59
C ARG A 150 1.90 -7.25 15.80
N LYS A 151 2.51 -7.53 16.94
CA LYS A 151 1.85 -7.37 18.24
C LYS A 151 2.15 -5.96 18.72
N ILE A 152 1.12 -5.13 18.79
CA ILE A 152 1.23 -3.74 19.23
C ILE A 152 0.98 -3.71 20.74
N PRO A 153 1.85 -3.11 21.56
CA PRO A 153 1.59 -2.84 22.97
C PRO A 153 0.26 -2.06 23.14
N THR A 154 -0.55 -2.42 24.13
CA THR A 154 -1.88 -1.83 24.35
C THR A 154 -2.05 -1.18 25.73
N GLU A 155 -0.94 -0.99 26.45
CA GLU A 155 -0.94 -0.36 27.76
C GLU A 155 -1.39 1.10 27.65
N PRO A 156 -2.22 1.61 28.59
CA PRO A 156 -2.63 3.01 28.56
C PRO A 156 -1.42 3.95 28.65
N GLY A 157 -1.38 4.96 27.78
CA GLY A 157 -0.37 6.03 27.80
C GLY A 157 0.96 5.70 27.12
N VAL A 158 1.11 4.52 26.49
CA VAL A 158 2.29 4.22 25.66
C VAL A 158 2.16 4.84 24.28
N VAL A 159 3.27 5.38 23.76
CA VAL A 159 3.41 5.81 22.37
C VAL A 159 4.29 4.79 21.67
N VAL A 160 3.85 4.26 20.54
CA VAL A 160 4.59 3.22 19.81
C VAL A 160 5.31 3.79 18.61
N SER A 161 6.38 3.12 18.15
CA SER A 161 7.09 3.58 16.96
C SER A 161 6.15 3.57 15.74
N PRO A 162 6.04 4.68 14.99
CA PRO A 162 5.18 4.75 13.81
C PRO A 162 5.75 3.96 12.62
N ALA A 163 7.05 3.66 12.62
CA ALA A 163 7.75 3.02 11.50
C ALA A 163 8.87 2.08 11.97
N ASP A 164 9.35 1.23 11.06
CA ASP A 164 10.58 0.45 11.28
C ASP A 164 11.80 1.26 10.92
N GLY A 165 12.81 1.28 11.79
CA GLY A 165 14.05 1.92 11.44
C GLY A 165 15.00 2.10 12.59
N THR A 166 15.96 2.97 12.37
CA THR A 166 16.90 3.41 13.38
C THR A 166 16.52 4.83 13.81
N LEU A 167 16.68 5.13 15.10
CA LEU A 167 16.55 6.50 15.58
C LEU A 167 17.69 7.32 14.95
N ASP A 168 17.31 8.39 14.28
CA ASP A 168 18.20 9.32 13.59
C ASP A 168 18.36 10.61 14.40
N THR A 169 17.27 11.05 15.03
CA THR A 169 17.22 12.32 15.78
C THR A 169 16.41 12.14 17.06
N ILE A 170 16.89 12.71 18.17
CA ILE A 170 16.12 12.90 19.40
C ILE A 170 16.51 14.28 19.94
N GLU A 171 15.68 15.28 19.68
CA GLU A 171 16.02 16.68 19.97
C GLU A 171 14.85 17.41 20.63
N GLU A 172 15.16 18.31 21.56
CA GLU A 172 14.19 19.26 22.08
C GLU A 172 14.11 20.47 21.14
N ILE A 173 12.93 20.74 20.61
CA ILE A 173 12.66 21.89 19.76
C ILE A 173 11.83 22.92 20.53
N GLU A 174 12.17 24.20 20.39
CA GLU A 174 11.48 25.26 21.14
C GLU A 174 10.05 25.50 20.65
N HIS A 175 9.76 25.18 19.39
CA HIS A 175 8.43 25.40 18.82
C HIS A 175 8.12 24.42 17.68
N HIS A 176 7.10 23.59 17.85
CA HIS A 176 6.55 22.73 16.80
C HIS A 176 5.22 23.31 16.27
N GLU A 177 5.09 23.46 14.96
CA GLU A 177 3.96 24.14 14.31
C GLU A 177 2.58 23.59 14.73
N TYR A 178 2.42 22.27 14.78
CA TYR A 178 1.14 21.64 15.14
C TYR A 178 0.86 21.59 16.64
N ILE A 179 1.90 21.70 17.48
CA ILE A 179 1.76 21.65 18.94
C ILE A 179 1.64 23.08 19.49
N GLY A 180 2.17 24.08 18.78
CA GLY A 180 2.14 25.50 19.15
C GLY A 180 3.07 25.84 20.32
N GLY A 181 4.13 25.05 20.53
CA GLY A 181 5.05 25.20 21.65
C GLY A 181 6.20 24.18 21.63
N PRO A 182 6.99 24.10 22.72
CA PRO A 182 8.13 23.20 22.81
C PRO A 182 7.73 21.73 22.66
N ALA A 183 8.58 20.94 22.00
CA ALA A 183 8.33 19.52 21.76
C ALA A 183 9.64 18.72 21.71
N ILE A 184 9.53 17.39 21.77
CA ILE A 184 10.64 16.48 21.48
C ILE A 184 10.42 15.93 20.07
N GLU A 185 11.35 16.21 19.18
CA GLU A 185 11.40 15.64 17.84
C GLU A 185 12.13 14.29 17.87
N ILE A 186 11.47 13.25 17.34
CA ILE A 186 12.04 11.91 17.22
C ILE A 186 12.06 11.53 15.74
N GLY A 187 13.25 11.56 15.14
CA GLY A 187 13.49 11.16 13.76
C GLY A 187 13.75 9.66 13.64
N ILE A 188 13.12 9.00 12.67
CA ILE A 188 13.34 7.58 12.37
C ILE A 188 13.79 7.46 10.92
N PHE A 189 14.98 6.89 10.71
CA PHE A 189 15.51 6.58 9.39
C PHE A 189 15.05 5.20 8.91
N LEU A 190 14.32 5.19 7.80
CA LEU A 190 13.87 3.98 7.10
C LEU A 190 14.87 3.62 6.00
N SER A 191 15.72 2.62 6.24
CA SER A 191 16.55 2.03 5.17
C SER A 191 15.69 1.22 4.21
N ILE A 192 16.21 0.95 2.99
CA ILE A 192 15.58 0.04 2.01
C ILE A 192 15.28 -1.34 2.60
N PHE A 193 15.97 -1.70 3.68
CA PHE A 193 15.81 -2.97 4.36
C PHE A 193 14.66 -3.03 5.37
N ASN A 194 14.02 -1.92 5.68
CA ASN A 194 12.93 -1.85 6.65
C ASN A 194 11.56 -2.09 5.99
N VAL A 195 10.51 -2.27 6.81
CA VAL A 195 9.14 -2.23 6.30
C VAL A 195 8.77 -0.78 5.97
N HIS A 196 8.45 -0.50 4.71
CA HIS A 196 8.16 0.86 4.22
C HIS A 196 6.69 1.23 4.42
N ILE A 197 6.21 1.11 5.65
CA ILE A 197 4.86 1.51 6.07
C ILE A 197 4.96 2.34 7.34
N ASN A 198 4.48 3.57 7.25
CA ASN A 198 4.34 4.47 8.38
C ASN A 198 2.90 4.39 8.91
N ARG A 199 2.77 4.36 10.24
CA ARG A 199 1.49 4.27 10.97
C ARG A 199 1.40 5.42 11.95
N THR A 200 0.21 5.63 12.50
CA THR A 200 0.03 6.53 13.64
C THR A 200 0.68 5.90 14.89
N PRO A 201 1.49 6.65 15.64
CA PRO A 201 2.14 6.18 16.87
C PRO A 201 1.17 6.07 18.07
#